data_AF-A0A960P9Q2-F1
#
_entry.id   AF-A0A960P9Q2-F1
#
_cell.length_a   1.000
_cell.length_b   1.000
_cell.length_c   1.000
_cell.angle_alpha   90.00
_cell.angle_beta   90.00
_cell.angle_gamma   90.00
#
_symmetry.space_group_name_H-M   'P 1'
#
loop_
_entity.id
_entity.type
_entity.pdbx_description
1 polymer ?
#
loop_
_entity_poly.entity_id
_entity_poly.type
_entity_poly.pdbx_seq_one_letter_code
_entity_poly.pdbx_strand_id
1 'polypeptide(L)'
;MGHERPTADLEGRDFPNRDLSNRDLSNKAFPSACYAPFTSMFLDPHGNVLACCQNTRHPLGHVGDAPLVELWRGEGAASLRRALRADDLSQGCEYCAWQLEDGGWDTTLAASFDDAPVDHGAPEWPRCLELALSTTCNLECAMCNGDWSSSIR
;
A
#
# COMPACT_ATOMS: atom_id res chain seq x y z
N MET A 1 -22.28 0.35 13.41
CA MET A 1 -22.33 1.81 13.20
C MET A 1 -21.27 2.09 12.16
N GLY A 2 -21.67 2.57 10.97
CA GLY A 2 -20.74 2.77 9.87
C GLY A 2 -19.82 3.93 10.20
N HIS A 3 -18.54 3.64 10.40
CA HIS A 3 -17.50 4.67 10.39
C HIS A 3 -17.35 5.13 8.93
N GLU A 4 -17.93 6.29 8.61
CA GLU A 4 -17.76 6.92 7.31
C GLU A 4 -16.27 7.19 7.10
N ARG A 5 -15.74 6.77 5.94
CA ARG A 5 -14.39 7.16 5.50
C ARG A 5 -14.26 8.67 5.69
N PRO A 6 -13.19 9.17 6.35
CA PRO A 6 -12.97 10.60 6.45
C PRO A 6 -12.99 11.19 5.04
N THR A 7 -13.88 12.15 4.82
CA THR A 7 -13.94 12.96 3.60
C THR A 7 -12.77 13.94 3.51
N ALA A 8 -11.93 13.98 4.55
CA ALA A 8 -10.80 14.88 4.70
C ALA A 8 -9.50 14.20 4.30
N ASP A 9 -8.72 14.92 3.52
CA ASP A 9 -7.32 14.67 3.25
C ASP A 9 -6.59 14.27 4.54
N LEU A 10 -6.05 13.04 4.57
CA LEU A 10 -5.30 12.52 5.72
C LEU A 10 -3.86 13.02 5.73
N GLU A 11 -3.50 13.87 4.76
CA GLU A 11 -2.18 14.46 4.62
C GLU A 11 -1.80 15.33 5.82
N GLY A 12 -0.59 15.12 6.35
CA GLY A 12 -0.03 15.89 7.46
C GLY A 12 -0.67 15.65 8.83
N ARG A 13 -1.63 14.71 8.95
CA ARG A 13 -2.17 14.29 10.24
C ARG A 13 -1.16 13.43 10.99
N ASP A 14 -0.97 13.73 12.27
CA ASP A 14 -0.19 12.89 13.17
C ASP A 14 -1.05 11.70 13.62
N PHE A 15 -0.47 10.50 13.58
CA PHE A 15 -1.12 9.24 13.96
C PHE A 15 -0.30 8.57 15.07
N PRO A 16 -0.39 9.05 16.32
CA PRO A 16 0.53 8.72 17.39
C PRO A 16 0.26 7.36 18.05
N ASN A 17 -0.86 6.68 17.76
CA ASN A 17 -1.19 5.39 18.35
C ASN A 17 -1.25 4.28 17.30
N ARG A 18 -0.20 3.44 17.25
CA ARG A 18 -0.03 2.35 16.28
C ARG A 18 0.19 1.04 17.04
N ASP A 19 -0.83 0.57 17.77
CA ASP A 19 -0.73 -0.72 18.43
C ASP A 19 -0.70 -1.85 17.39
N LEU A 20 0.50 -2.35 17.12
CA LEU A 20 0.79 -3.44 16.20
C LEU A 20 1.07 -4.76 16.94
N SER A 21 0.82 -4.83 18.25
CA SER A 21 1.31 -5.92 19.11
C SER A 21 0.57 -7.25 18.94
N ASN A 22 -0.64 -7.25 18.39
CA ASN A 22 -1.48 -8.45 18.22
C ASN A 22 -1.19 -9.27 16.95
N ARG A 23 -0.09 -9.00 16.26
CA ARG A 23 0.23 -9.62 14.97
C ARG A 23 1.04 -10.91 15.14
N ASP A 24 0.70 -11.94 14.37
CA ASP A 24 1.56 -13.11 14.23
C ASP A 24 2.71 -12.78 13.26
N LEU A 25 3.91 -12.61 13.81
CA LEU A 25 5.12 -12.31 13.04
C LEU A 25 6.07 -13.51 12.95
N SER A 26 5.60 -14.73 13.27
CA SER A 26 6.42 -15.94 13.31
C SER A 26 7.08 -16.29 11.96
N ASN A 27 6.47 -15.87 10.85
CA ASN A 27 6.98 -16.05 9.49
C ASN A 27 7.74 -14.83 8.95
N LYS A 28 8.19 -13.90 9.81
CA LYS A 28 8.87 -12.66 9.45
C LYS A 28 10.27 -12.61 10.03
N ALA A 29 11.26 -12.31 9.18
CA ALA A 29 12.66 -12.18 9.59
C ALA A 29 12.96 -10.87 10.36
N PHE A 30 12.06 -9.88 10.30
CA PHE A 30 12.19 -8.60 10.98
C PHE A 30 10.81 -7.99 11.21
N PRO A 31 10.61 -7.16 12.26
CA PRO A 31 9.38 -6.40 12.45
C PRO A 31 9.26 -5.28 11.42
N SER A 32 8.01 -4.96 11.04
CA SER A 32 7.67 -3.85 10.14
C SER A 32 6.19 -3.51 10.29
N ALA A 33 5.82 -2.23 10.24
CA ALA A 33 4.43 -1.79 10.28
C ALA A 33 3.57 -2.31 9.11
N CYS A 34 4.18 -2.68 7.99
CA CYS A 34 3.51 -3.30 6.86
C CYS A 34 4.49 -4.14 6.03
N TYR A 35 4.03 -5.24 5.43
CA TYR A 35 4.85 -6.10 4.57
C TYR A 35 4.61 -5.95 3.07
N ALA A 36 3.72 -5.04 2.64
CA ALA A 36 3.47 -4.74 1.23
C ALA A 36 4.75 -4.51 0.40
N PRO A 37 5.68 -3.61 0.77
CA PRO A 37 6.85 -3.32 -0.07
C PRO A 37 7.90 -4.44 -0.08
N PHE A 38 7.67 -5.54 0.65
CA PHE A 38 8.51 -6.73 0.64
C PHE A 38 7.87 -7.90 -0.12
N THR A 39 6.61 -7.76 -0.53
CA THR A 39 5.83 -8.90 -1.04
C THR A 39 5.04 -8.58 -2.30
N SER A 40 4.65 -7.32 -2.53
CA SER A 40 3.75 -6.95 -3.62
C SER A 40 4.18 -5.71 -4.38
N MET A 41 3.78 -5.64 -5.64
CA MET A 41 3.65 -4.40 -6.41
C MET A 41 2.23 -4.28 -6.93
N PHE A 42 1.73 -3.05 -6.96
CA PHE A 42 0.46 -2.67 -7.57
C PHE A 42 0.74 -1.69 -8.71
N LEU A 43 0.25 -1.97 -9.91
CA LEU A 43 0.33 -1.06 -11.04
C LEU A 43 -1.02 -0.39 -11.24
N ASP A 44 -1.06 0.93 -11.14
CA ASP A 44 -2.26 1.69 -11.42
C ASP A 44 -2.46 1.90 -12.94
N PRO A 45 -3.66 2.34 -13.38
CA PRO A 45 -3.94 2.58 -14.80
C PRO A 45 -3.16 3.75 -15.41
N HIS A 46 -2.53 4.58 -14.58
CA HIS A 46 -1.71 5.71 -15.00
C HIS A 46 -0.24 5.32 -15.21
N GLY A 47 0.13 4.08 -14.88
CA GLY A 47 1.49 3.57 -15.02
C GLY A 47 2.35 3.74 -13.76
N ASN A 48 1.78 4.21 -12.65
CA ASN A 48 2.50 4.25 -11.38
C ASN A 48 2.64 2.85 -10.81
N VAL A 49 3.82 2.56 -10.26
CA VAL A 49 4.11 1.34 -9.50
C VAL A 49 4.09 1.69 -8.02
N LEU A 50 3.21 1.05 -7.25
CA LEU A 50 3.01 1.25 -5.81
C LEU A 50 3.33 -0.06 -5.06
N ALA A 51 3.53 0.02 -3.74
CA ALA A 51 3.62 -1.19 -2.91
C ALA A 51 2.25 -1.87 -2.68
N CYS A 52 1.18 -1.06 -2.55
CA CYS A 52 -0.22 -1.50 -2.49
C CYS A 52 -1.14 -0.39 -3.02
N CYS A 53 -2.40 -0.73 -3.31
CA CYS A 53 -3.38 0.21 -3.89
C CYS A 53 -3.73 1.41 -2.99
N GLN A 54 -3.45 1.35 -1.69
CA GLN A 54 -3.69 2.44 -0.74
C GLN A 54 -2.48 3.39 -0.59
N ASN A 55 -1.30 2.99 -1.08
CA ASN A 55 -0.05 3.74 -0.93
C ASN A 55 0.21 4.72 -2.07
N THR A 56 -0.82 5.48 -2.47
CA THR A 56 -0.81 6.30 -3.69
C THR A 56 0.13 7.50 -3.64
N ARG A 57 0.48 7.99 -2.44
CA ARG A 57 1.39 9.14 -2.26
C ARG A 57 2.87 8.79 -2.26
N HIS A 58 3.23 7.50 -2.31
CA HIS A 58 4.62 7.07 -2.40
C HIS A 58 4.83 6.10 -3.57
N PRO A 59 4.82 6.58 -4.84
CA PRO A 59 5.16 5.73 -5.96
C PRO A 59 6.58 5.16 -5.84
N LEU A 60 6.72 3.87 -6.11
CA LEU A 60 8.01 3.20 -6.26
C LEU A 60 8.71 3.63 -7.56
N GLY A 61 7.91 4.08 -8.52
CA GLY A 61 8.33 4.64 -9.81
C GLY A 61 7.21 4.55 -10.83
N HIS A 62 7.56 4.70 -12.11
CA HIS A 62 6.61 4.66 -13.22
C HIS A 62 7.09 3.69 -14.31
N VAL A 63 6.18 2.89 -14.85
CA VAL A 63 6.50 1.81 -15.82
C VAL A 63 7.08 2.32 -17.14
N GLY A 64 6.86 3.60 -17.45
CA GLY A 64 7.44 4.26 -18.62
C GLY A 64 8.91 4.64 -18.44
N ASP A 65 9.43 4.68 -17.22
CA ASP A 65 10.75 5.22 -16.91
C ASP A 65 11.81 4.13 -16.74
N ALA A 66 11.43 2.98 -16.16
CA ALA A 66 12.35 1.87 -15.91
C ALA A 66 11.63 0.50 -15.85
N PRO A 67 12.36 -0.61 -16.09
CA PRO A 67 11.85 -1.96 -15.88
C PRO A 67 11.36 -2.18 -14.44
N LEU A 68 10.29 -2.96 -14.26
CA LEU A 68 9.71 -3.23 -12.94
C LEU A 68 10.70 -3.73 -11.89
N VAL A 69 11.67 -4.54 -12.31
CA VAL A 69 12.72 -5.04 -11.41
C VAL A 69 13.64 -3.94 -10.90
N GLU A 70 13.91 -2.93 -11.72
CA GLU A 70 14.71 -1.78 -11.33
C GLU A 70 13.91 -0.89 -10.38
N LEU A 71 12.62 -0.69 -10.63
CA LEU A 71 11.73 0.05 -9.72
C LEU A 71 11.60 -0.67 -8.36
N TRP A 72 11.45 -2.00 -8.37
CA TRP A 72 11.37 -2.82 -7.16
C TRP A 72 12.64 -2.79 -6.30
N ARG A 73 13.80 -2.74 -6.96
CA ARG A 73 15.12 -2.67 -6.31
C ARG A 73 15.59 -1.23 -6.08
N GLY A 74 14.85 -0.26 -6.62
CA GLY A 74 15.20 1.15 -6.64
C GLY A 74 14.91 1.86 -5.32
N GLU A 75 15.24 3.15 -5.31
CA GLU A 75 15.20 3.98 -4.11
C GLU A 75 13.76 4.25 -3.62
N GLY A 76 12.77 4.29 -4.52
CA GLY A 76 11.35 4.40 -4.14
C GLY A 76 10.90 3.25 -3.23
N ALA A 77 11.22 2.01 -3.61
CA ALA A 77 10.96 0.84 -2.79
C ALA A 77 11.86 0.78 -1.54
N ALA A 78 13.14 1.12 -1.66
CA ALA A 78 14.06 1.09 -0.53
C ALA A 78 13.68 2.09 0.57
N SER A 79 13.27 3.30 0.21
CA SER A 79 12.82 4.34 1.15
C SER A 79 11.57 3.91 1.92
N LEU A 80 10.55 3.38 1.22
CA LEU A 80 9.33 2.89 1.84
C LEU A 80 9.61 1.72 2.80
N ARG A 81 10.46 0.77 2.40
CA ARG A 81 10.89 -0.34 3.27
C ARG A 81 11.58 0.15 4.54
N ARG A 82 12.39 1.21 4.47
CA ARG A 82 13.05 1.81 5.63
C ARG A 82 12.06 2.49 6.56
N ALA A 83 11.12 3.27 6.02
CA ALA A 83 10.07 3.93 6.78
C ALA A 83 9.22 2.90 7.55
N LEU A 84 8.70 1.88 6.86
CA LEU A 84 7.83 0.89 7.47
C LEU A 84 8.54 0.00 8.50
N ARG A 85 9.86 -0.21 8.37
CA ARG A 85 10.66 -0.86 9.42
C ARG A 85 10.82 -0.03 10.68
N ALA A 86 10.76 1.29 10.56
CA ALA A 86 10.75 2.22 11.68
C ALA A 86 9.33 2.48 12.19
N ASP A 87 8.37 1.64 11.79
CA ASP A 87 6.94 1.78 12.02
C ASP A 87 6.37 3.12 11.54
N ASP A 88 7.00 3.75 10.53
CA ASP A 88 6.60 5.03 9.96
C ASP A 88 5.61 4.86 8.80
N LEU A 89 4.34 5.22 9.05
CA LEU A 89 3.25 5.21 8.07
C LEU A 89 3.08 6.55 7.32
N SER A 90 3.95 7.54 7.54
CA SER A 90 3.87 8.87 6.90
C SER A 90 4.25 8.89 5.41
N GLN A 91 4.84 7.81 4.90
CA GLN A 91 5.23 7.69 3.49
C GLN A 91 4.06 7.16 2.65
N GLY A 92 2.91 7.82 2.73
CA GLY A 92 1.72 7.47 1.96
C GLY A 92 0.89 6.31 2.52
N CYS A 93 1.04 5.94 3.80
CA CYS A 93 0.25 4.88 4.44
C CYS A 93 -0.76 5.41 5.48
N GLU A 94 -1.11 6.69 5.40
CA GLU A 94 -1.95 7.40 6.36
C GLU A 94 -3.38 6.85 6.43
N TYR A 95 -3.87 6.25 5.34
CA TYR A 95 -5.15 5.56 5.37
C TYR A 95 -5.12 4.35 6.32
N CYS A 96 -4.04 3.55 6.26
CA CYS A 96 -3.85 2.46 7.21
C CYS A 96 -3.63 3.00 8.63
N ALA A 97 -2.89 4.11 8.78
CA ALA A 97 -2.70 4.75 10.09
C ALA A 97 -4.04 5.18 10.72
N TRP A 98 -4.93 5.79 9.93
CA TRP A 98 -6.27 6.14 10.38
C TRP A 98 -7.11 4.90 10.74
N GLN A 99 -7.07 3.85 9.92
CA GLN A 99 -7.79 2.61 10.19
C GLN A 99 -7.31 1.93 11.48
N LEU A 100 -6.01 1.99 11.79
CA LEU A 100 -5.47 1.48 13.05
C LEU A 100 -6.07 2.19 14.27
N GLU A 101 -6.24 3.50 14.20
CA GLU A 101 -6.83 4.29 15.29
C GLU A 101 -8.34 4.05 15.45
N ASP A 102 -9.06 3.87 14.33
CA ASP A 102 -10.52 3.77 14.32
C ASP A 102 -11.02 2.33 14.56
N GLY A 103 -10.37 1.34 13.95
CA GLY A 103 -10.84 -0.05 13.89
C GLY A 103 -9.80 -1.12 14.22
N GLY A 104 -8.54 -0.74 14.43
CA GLY A 104 -7.45 -1.67 14.73
C GLY A 104 -6.89 -2.40 13.50
N TRP A 105 -5.87 -3.25 13.74
CA TRP A 105 -5.04 -3.87 12.70
C TRP A 105 -5.83 -4.62 11.61
N ASP A 106 -6.79 -5.45 12.01
CA ASP A 106 -7.53 -6.33 11.10
C ASP A 106 -8.40 -5.58 10.07
N THR A 107 -8.63 -4.28 10.28
CA THR A 107 -9.38 -3.44 9.33
C THR A 107 -8.50 -2.84 8.24
N THR A 108 -7.17 -2.90 8.41
CA THR A 108 -6.21 -2.35 7.47
C THR A 108 -5.96 -3.28 6.29
N LEU A 109 -5.65 -2.71 5.13
CA LEU A 109 -5.09 -3.51 4.03
C LEU A 109 -3.72 -4.10 4.41
N ALA A 110 -2.97 -3.43 5.29
CA ALA A 110 -1.65 -3.87 5.75
C ALA A 110 -1.69 -5.29 6.35
N ALA A 111 -2.77 -5.64 7.06
CA ALA A 111 -3.00 -6.97 7.63
C ALA A 111 -2.96 -8.09 6.59
N SER A 112 -3.46 -7.85 5.38
CA SER A 112 -3.45 -8.88 4.32
C SER A 112 -2.05 -9.31 3.86
N PHE A 113 -1.02 -8.49 4.14
CA PHE A 113 0.36 -8.83 3.80
C PHE A 113 1.06 -9.63 4.90
N ASP A 114 0.45 -9.81 6.08
CA ASP A 114 1.01 -10.63 7.18
C ASP A 114 0.96 -12.13 6.86
N ASP A 115 0.10 -12.58 5.95
CA ASP A 115 0.02 -14.00 5.58
C ASP A 115 1.25 -14.49 4.80
N ALA A 116 1.94 -13.59 4.09
CA ALA A 116 3.01 -13.96 3.18
C ALA A 116 4.39 -13.95 3.89
N PRO A 117 5.18 -15.04 3.92
CA PRO A 117 6.42 -15.13 4.72
C PRO A 117 7.49 -14.09 4.31
N VAL A 118 8.20 -13.40 5.19
CA VAL A 118 9.21 -12.40 4.72
C VAL A 118 10.58 -12.73 5.27
N ASP A 119 11.41 -13.34 4.43
CA ASP A 119 12.73 -13.84 4.84
C ASP A 119 13.84 -12.80 4.66
N HIS A 120 13.63 -11.82 3.78
CA HIS A 120 14.66 -10.88 3.36
C HIS A 120 14.21 -9.44 3.42
N GLY A 121 15.13 -8.58 3.83
CA GLY A 121 14.84 -7.18 3.98
C GLY A 121 14.83 -6.36 2.69
N ALA A 122 15.38 -6.92 1.62
CA ALA A 122 15.37 -6.37 0.28
C ALA A 122 15.25 -7.56 -0.68
N PRO A 123 14.05 -8.14 -0.81
CA PRO A 123 13.83 -9.32 -1.63
C PRO A 123 14.13 -9.02 -3.10
N GLU A 124 14.67 -10.00 -3.81
CA GLU A 124 15.11 -9.84 -5.19
C GLU A 124 13.94 -9.51 -6.15
N TRP A 125 12.76 -10.06 -5.84
CA TRP A 125 11.50 -9.91 -6.59
C TRP A 125 10.31 -9.83 -5.62
N PRO A 126 9.21 -9.15 -6.02
CA PRO A 126 7.94 -9.27 -5.33
C PRO A 126 7.36 -10.67 -5.57
N ARG A 127 6.51 -11.12 -4.65
CA ARG A 127 5.75 -12.36 -4.82
C ARG A 127 4.41 -12.17 -5.50
N CYS A 128 3.83 -10.99 -5.39
CA CYS A 128 2.55 -10.63 -5.98
C CYS A 128 2.72 -9.42 -6.90
N LEU A 129 2.08 -9.48 -8.05
CA LEU A 129 1.96 -8.36 -8.97
C LEU A 129 0.48 -8.17 -9.28
N GLU A 130 -0.09 -7.05 -8.82
CA GLU A 130 -1.46 -6.64 -9.10
C GLU A 130 -1.44 -5.59 -10.22
N LEU A 131 -2.31 -5.76 -11.22
CA LEU A 131 -2.31 -4.93 -12.42
C LEU A 131 -3.72 -4.36 -12.68
N ALA A 132 -3.90 -3.06 -12.44
CA ALA A 132 -5.10 -2.34 -12.84
C ALA A 132 -4.96 -1.86 -14.30
N LEU A 133 -5.10 -2.78 -15.26
CA LEU A 133 -4.80 -2.54 -16.68
C LEU A 133 -5.87 -1.76 -17.46
N SER A 134 -7.05 -1.52 -16.88
CA SER A 134 -8.15 -0.89 -17.59
C SER A 134 -9.03 -0.07 -16.65
N THR A 135 -9.41 1.11 -17.12
CA THR A 135 -10.48 1.93 -16.53
C THR A 135 -11.78 1.80 -17.33
N THR A 136 -11.90 0.82 -18.23
CA THR A 136 -13.16 0.54 -18.95
C THR A 136 -14.16 -0.08 -17.96
N CYS A 137 -14.83 0.78 -17.18
CA CYS A 137 -15.96 0.44 -16.33
C CYS A 137 -17.24 0.56 -17.18
N ASN A 138 -18.05 -0.50 -17.24
CA ASN A 138 -19.36 -0.50 -17.90
C ASN A 138 -20.46 0.21 -17.08
N LEU A 139 -20.07 0.93 -16.02
CA LEU A 139 -20.91 1.85 -15.23
C LEU A 139 -22.13 1.23 -14.52
N GLU A 140 -22.18 -0.08 -14.35
CA GLU A 140 -23.24 -0.72 -13.55
C GLU A 140 -22.98 -0.66 -12.03
N CYS A 141 -21.82 -0.16 -11.57
CA CYS A 141 -21.46 -0.11 -10.16
C CYS A 141 -21.48 1.31 -9.57
N ALA A 142 -22.18 1.49 -8.45
CA ALA A 142 -22.27 2.74 -7.67
C ALA A 142 -20.93 3.23 -7.05
N MET A 143 -19.82 2.50 -7.29
CA MET A 143 -18.49 2.74 -6.72
C MET A 143 -17.46 3.25 -7.74
N CYS A 144 -17.78 3.32 -9.04
CA CYS A 144 -16.86 3.87 -10.07
C CYS A 144 -16.85 5.42 -10.02
N ASN A 145 -15.67 6.06 -10.10
CA ASN A 145 -15.50 7.51 -10.26
C ASN A 145 -14.64 7.84 -11.50
N GLY A 146 -14.39 9.12 -11.80
CA GLY A 146 -13.65 9.58 -12.99
C GLY A 146 -12.15 9.21 -13.04
N ASP A 147 -11.57 8.77 -11.92
CA ASP A 147 -10.19 8.26 -11.87
C ASP A 147 -10.15 6.78 -12.31
N TRP A 148 -11.21 6.02 -11.98
CA TRP A 148 -11.30 4.58 -12.23
C TRP A 148 -12.21 4.22 -13.41
N SER A 149 -12.80 5.20 -14.09
CA SER A 149 -13.69 5.00 -15.23
C SER A 149 -13.40 5.97 -16.37
N SER A 150 -13.02 5.44 -17.53
CA SER A 150 -12.89 6.22 -18.77
C SER A 150 -14.23 6.72 -19.33
N SER A 151 -15.35 6.18 -18.83
CA SER A 151 -16.71 6.50 -19.29
C SER A 151 -17.35 7.71 -18.56
N ILE A 152 -16.69 8.26 -17.53
CA ILE A 152 -17.19 9.38 -16.69
C ILE A 152 -16.35 10.66 -16.93
N ARG A 153 -15.97 10.95 -18.17
CA ARG A 153 -15.23 12.16 -18.54
C ARG A 153 -15.99 13.04 -19.51
#